data_AF-R5FR73-F1
#
_entry.id   AF-R5FR73-F1
#
_cell.length_a   1.000
_cell.length_b   1.000
_cell.length_c   1.000
_cell.angle_alpha   90.00
_cell.angle_beta   90.00
_cell.angle_gamma   90.00
#
_symmetry.space_group_name_H-M   'P 1'
#
loop_
_entity.id
_entity.type
_entity.pdbx_description
1 polymer ?
#
loop_
_entity_poly.entity_id
_entity_poly.type
_entity_poly.pdbx_seq_one_letter_code
_entity_poly.pdbx_strand_id
1 'polypeptide(L)'
;MDFLEYDFDNAYVQDEQDTGNRPGVYIEFKESWLNPGNMEQRVYDILDEEGWNIITKPATETEFYKNGRVNIGNTNGKVILQTFSFDALRRAYDVFRGKLPMCYLLWVSDPPYATDIAYDTPTGYAAFIKWAQDYGATIIGPAISGEPNNYPEMNNPWQAYMIRKSGMLNHPYSFDSYAQISKYMGMWNYGNATEFDDLLRLHIPATAYSKVGDQDLPVYMDGSFTNRSEMSLRYMIENGFRCNANLPNPFHPGKTFDNSQAPHEVPDAVETLERLGY
;
A
#
# COMPACT_ATOMS: atom_id res chain seq x y z
N MET A 1 22.92 -15.39 13.73
CA MET A 1 22.97 -14.42 14.83
C MET A 1 21.53 -14.25 15.27
N ASP A 2 21.20 -14.53 16.52
CA ASP A 2 19.87 -14.18 17.05
C ASP A 2 19.82 -12.67 17.32
N PHE A 3 18.63 -12.10 17.44
CA PHE A 3 18.47 -10.67 17.74
C PHE A 3 18.99 -10.34 19.16
N LEU A 4 19.22 -9.05 19.39
CA LEU A 4 19.21 -8.52 20.75
C LEU A 4 17.84 -8.83 21.36
N GLU A 5 17.81 -9.54 22.48
CA GLU A 5 16.59 -9.78 23.23
C GLU A 5 16.28 -8.50 24.01
N TYR A 6 15.16 -7.86 23.66
CA TYR A 6 14.66 -6.69 24.36
C TYR A 6 13.59 -7.13 25.35
N ASP A 7 13.71 -6.70 26.60
CA ASP A 7 12.67 -6.84 27.61
C ASP A 7 11.61 -5.76 27.38
N PHE A 8 10.40 -6.20 27.02
CA PHE A 8 9.26 -5.32 26.80
C PHE A 8 8.29 -5.25 27.98
N ASP A 9 8.53 -5.96 29.09
CA ASP A 9 7.62 -6.05 30.25
C ASP A 9 7.27 -4.66 30.84
N ASN A 10 8.13 -3.66 30.63
CA ASN A 10 7.91 -2.26 31.02
C ASN A 10 8.15 -1.26 29.87
N ALA A 11 8.21 -1.72 28.62
CA ALA A 11 8.53 -0.85 27.48
C ALA A 11 7.30 -0.11 26.92
N TYR A 12 6.09 -0.65 27.15
CA TYR A 12 4.86 -0.05 26.67
C TYR A 12 4.24 0.83 27.76
N VAL A 13 4.32 2.14 27.56
CA VAL A 13 3.58 3.13 28.35
C VAL A 13 2.36 3.60 27.58
N GLN A 14 1.31 4.01 28.30
CA GLN A 14 0.16 4.64 27.66
C GLN A 14 0.62 5.93 26.96
N ASP A 15 0.33 6.04 25.67
CA ASP A 15 0.55 7.27 24.93
C ASP A 15 -0.53 8.29 25.31
N GLU A 16 -0.15 9.33 26.06
CA GLU A 16 -1.04 10.43 26.42
C GLU A 16 -1.54 11.21 25.19
N GLN A 17 -0.86 11.07 24.04
CA GLN A 17 -1.22 11.69 22.76
C GLN A 17 -2.04 10.76 21.85
N ASP A 18 -2.49 9.59 22.34
CA ASP A 18 -3.34 8.69 21.56
C ASP A 18 -4.65 9.36 21.12
N THR A 19 -4.79 9.55 19.81
CA THR A 19 -5.96 10.16 19.18
C THR A 19 -7.08 9.16 18.90
N GLY A 20 -6.89 7.88 19.25
CA GLY A 20 -7.83 6.79 19.02
C GLY A 20 -7.84 6.25 17.58
N ASN A 21 -6.88 6.66 16.75
CA ASN A 21 -6.66 6.05 15.44
C ASN A 21 -5.99 4.68 15.62
N ARG A 22 -6.44 3.67 14.87
CA ARG A 22 -5.91 2.31 14.89
C ARG A 22 -5.51 1.91 13.47
N PRO A 23 -4.33 2.32 12.99
CA PRO A 23 -3.83 1.91 11.67
C PRO A 23 -3.46 0.42 11.66
N GLY A 24 -3.33 -0.16 10.46
CA GLY A 24 -2.68 -1.45 10.26
C GLY A 24 -1.17 -1.30 10.05
N VAL A 25 -0.49 -2.42 9.85
CA VAL A 25 0.97 -2.49 9.61
C VAL A 25 1.29 -3.14 8.27
N TYR A 26 2.37 -2.64 7.64
CA TYR A 26 2.99 -3.23 6.46
C TYR A 26 4.38 -3.74 6.87
N ILE A 27 4.56 -5.06 6.91
CA ILE A 27 5.80 -5.68 7.42
C ILE A 27 6.64 -6.16 6.24
N GLU A 28 7.88 -5.70 6.14
CA GLU A 28 8.81 -6.09 5.09
C GLU A 28 9.77 -7.20 5.52
N PHE A 29 9.81 -8.28 4.73
CA PHE A 29 10.84 -9.32 4.86
C PHE A 29 12.02 -9.06 3.94
N LYS A 30 13.20 -9.41 4.43
CA LYS A 30 14.46 -9.39 3.68
C LYS A 30 14.92 -10.81 3.35
N GLU A 31 15.98 -10.90 2.57
CA GLU A 31 16.62 -12.12 2.12
C GLU A 31 17.22 -12.91 3.31
N SER A 32 17.28 -14.25 3.18
CA SER A 32 17.77 -15.11 4.27
C SER A 32 19.26 -14.97 4.58
N TRP A 33 20.01 -14.24 3.75
CA TRP A 33 21.41 -13.90 4.03
C TRP A 33 21.56 -12.62 4.85
N LEU A 34 20.53 -11.76 4.89
CA LEU A 34 20.50 -10.56 5.74
C LEU A 34 19.83 -10.85 7.09
N ASN A 35 18.76 -11.65 7.10
CA ASN A 35 18.01 -12.01 8.29
C ASN A 35 17.98 -13.53 8.52
N PRO A 36 17.77 -14.02 9.76
CA PRO A 36 17.57 -15.43 10.02
C PRO A 36 16.49 -16.04 9.12
N GLY A 37 16.75 -17.22 8.56
CA GLY A 37 15.84 -17.88 7.61
C GLY A 37 14.48 -18.33 8.19
N ASN A 38 14.26 -18.15 9.50
CA ASN A 38 12.97 -18.40 10.16
C ASN A 38 12.24 -17.10 10.55
N MET A 39 12.62 -15.95 9.98
CA MET A 39 12.02 -14.65 10.27
C MET A 39 10.50 -14.65 10.06
N GLU A 40 10.03 -15.25 8.98
CA GLU A 40 8.60 -15.30 8.64
C GLU A 40 7.80 -16.07 9.70
N GLN A 41 8.37 -17.16 10.24
CA GLN A 41 7.74 -17.91 11.33
C GLN A 41 7.72 -17.10 12.62
N ARG A 42 8.81 -16.39 12.95
CA ARG A 42 8.85 -15.54 14.15
C ARG A 42 7.82 -14.42 14.10
N VAL A 43 7.67 -13.77 12.93
CA VAL A 43 6.62 -12.75 12.73
C VAL A 43 5.23 -13.38 12.82
N TYR A 44 5.02 -14.58 12.27
CA TYR A 44 3.75 -15.30 12.45
C TYR A 44 3.42 -15.51 13.92
N ASP A 45 4.40 -15.96 14.71
CA ASP A 45 4.23 -16.30 16.12
C ASP A 45 3.92 -15.04 16.95
N ILE A 46 4.67 -13.95 16.76
CA ILE A 46 4.42 -12.66 17.44
C ILE A 46 3.05 -12.08 17.04
N LEU A 47 2.68 -12.12 15.75
CA LEU A 47 1.37 -11.66 15.32
C LEU A 47 0.26 -12.52 15.95
N ASP A 48 0.47 -13.83 16.10
CA ASP A 48 -0.49 -14.68 16.79
C ASP A 48 -0.58 -14.29 18.25
N GLU A 49 0.54 -14.24 18.97
CA GLU A 49 0.63 -13.84 20.38
C GLU A 49 -0.15 -12.55 20.66
N GLU A 50 0.13 -11.50 19.89
CA GLU A 50 -0.47 -10.17 20.03
C GLU A 50 -1.94 -10.07 19.56
N GLY A 51 -2.48 -11.10 18.93
CA GLY A 51 -3.87 -11.06 18.43
C GLY A 51 -4.05 -10.40 17.06
N TRP A 52 -2.97 -10.23 16.31
CA TRP A 52 -2.95 -9.59 14.99
C TRP A 52 -2.96 -10.57 13.83
N ASN A 53 -2.69 -11.86 14.06
CA ASN A 53 -2.69 -12.87 13.02
C ASN A 53 -4.13 -13.32 12.68
N ILE A 54 -4.68 -12.81 11.59
CA ILE A 54 -6.06 -13.13 11.17
C ILE A 54 -6.26 -14.58 10.72
N ILE A 55 -5.18 -15.35 10.54
CA ILE A 55 -5.24 -16.78 10.21
C ILE A 55 -5.82 -17.58 11.39
N THR A 56 -5.42 -17.21 12.61
CA THR A 56 -5.79 -17.86 13.87
C THR A 56 -6.84 -17.04 14.64
N LYS A 57 -6.78 -15.72 14.52
CA LYS A 57 -7.58 -14.75 15.27
C LYS A 57 -8.27 -13.76 14.31
N PRO A 58 -9.21 -14.22 13.47
CA PRO A 58 -9.90 -13.35 12.51
C PRO A 58 -10.71 -12.27 13.23
N ALA A 59 -10.66 -11.05 12.68
CA ALA A 59 -11.48 -9.95 13.14
C ALA A 59 -12.91 -10.04 12.59
N THR A 60 -13.88 -9.61 13.41
CA THR A 60 -15.28 -9.46 13.02
C THR A 60 -15.61 -8.05 12.55
N GLU A 61 -14.77 -7.07 12.91
CA GLU A 61 -14.93 -5.68 12.49
C GLU A 61 -14.52 -5.53 11.02
N THR A 62 -15.33 -4.80 10.26
CA THR A 62 -15.17 -4.61 8.82
C THR A 62 -15.07 -3.15 8.43
N GLU A 63 -15.43 -2.22 9.32
CA GLU A 63 -15.35 -0.79 9.06
C GLU A 63 -13.89 -0.32 9.13
N PHE A 64 -13.36 0.20 8.01
CA PHE A 64 -12.00 0.77 7.98
C PHE A 64 -11.91 2.13 8.66
N TYR A 65 -13.05 2.82 8.77
CA TYR A 65 -13.20 4.06 9.53
C TYR A 65 -14.40 3.93 10.46
N LYS A 66 -14.24 4.34 11.71
CA LYS A 66 -15.28 4.25 12.74
C LYS A 66 -15.26 5.50 13.61
N ASN A 67 -16.42 6.14 13.77
CA ASN A 67 -16.56 7.38 14.54
C ASN A 67 -15.57 8.47 14.11
N GLY A 68 -15.35 8.61 12.80
CA GLY A 68 -14.44 9.63 12.25
C GLY A 68 -12.95 9.29 12.39
N ARG A 69 -12.57 8.06 12.76
CA ARG A 69 -11.18 7.64 13.02
C ARG A 69 -10.77 6.44 12.19
N VAL A 70 -9.48 6.29 11.93
CA VAL A 70 -8.91 5.09 11.30
C VAL A 70 -9.14 3.89 12.23
N ASN A 71 -9.61 2.77 11.67
CA ASN A 71 -9.97 1.56 12.43
C ASN A 71 -9.38 0.26 11.84
N ILE A 72 -8.44 0.36 10.89
CA ILE A 72 -7.85 -0.77 10.15
C ILE A 72 -7.24 -1.82 11.09
N GLY A 73 -6.58 -1.41 12.18
CA GLY A 73 -5.96 -2.31 13.17
C GLY A 73 -6.96 -3.24 13.87
N ASN A 74 -8.26 -2.96 13.78
CA ASN A 74 -9.32 -3.81 14.31
C ASN A 74 -9.95 -4.72 13.24
N THR A 75 -9.64 -4.57 11.96
CA THR A 75 -10.23 -5.35 10.86
C THR A 75 -9.29 -6.44 10.36
N ASN A 76 -9.75 -7.27 9.41
CA ASN A 76 -8.88 -8.24 8.75
C ASN A 76 -7.82 -7.59 7.81
N GLY A 77 -7.90 -6.28 7.57
CA GLY A 77 -6.88 -5.53 6.84
C GLY A 77 -5.69 -5.06 7.68
N LYS A 78 -5.62 -5.44 8.96
CA LYS A 78 -4.63 -4.93 9.93
C LYS A 78 -3.18 -5.28 9.64
N VAL A 79 -2.91 -6.34 8.87
CA VAL A 79 -1.54 -6.76 8.51
C VAL A 79 -1.47 -6.98 7.01
N ILE A 80 -0.47 -6.36 6.38
CA ILE A 80 -0.02 -6.69 5.04
C ILE A 80 1.47 -7.01 5.11
N LEU A 81 1.90 -8.03 4.38
CA LEU A 81 3.30 -8.42 4.28
C LEU A 81 3.89 -7.88 2.97
N GLN A 82 5.19 -7.60 2.93
CA GLN A 82 5.88 -7.23 1.69
C GLN A 82 7.30 -7.77 1.59
N THR A 83 7.82 -7.87 0.37
CA THR A 83 9.25 -8.12 0.11
C THR A 83 9.64 -7.84 -1.34
N PHE A 84 10.91 -7.54 -1.57
CA PHE A 84 11.57 -7.61 -2.88
C PHE A 84 12.06 -9.02 -3.23
N SER A 85 12.25 -9.86 -2.21
CA SER A 85 12.99 -11.10 -2.33
C SER A 85 12.13 -12.24 -2.84
N PHE A 86 12.58 -12.92 -3.90
CA PHE A 86 12.01 -14.18 -4.37
C PHE A 86 11.97 -15.24 -3.27
N ASP A 87 13.07 -15.34 -2.53
CA ASP A 87 13.29 -16.32 -1.48
C ASP A 87 12.42 -16.02 -0.25
N ALA A 88 12.37 -14.74 0.19
CA ALA A 88 11.48 -14.36 1.29
C ALA A 88 9.99 -14.51 0.94
N LEU A 89 9.60 -14.21 -0.31
CA LEU A 89 8.21 -14.42 -0.73
C LEU A 89 7.81 -15.89 -0.62
N ARG A 90 8.68 -16.81 -1.08
CA ARG A 90 8.44 -18.25 -0.94
C ARG A 90 8.33 -18.68 0.52
N ARG A 91 9.24 -18.23 1.39
CA ARG A 91 9.19 -18.57 2.83
C ARG A 91 7.93 -18.02 3.49
N ALA A 92 7.55 -16.79 3.16
CA ALA A 92 6.33 -16.20 3.67
C ALA A 92 5.10 -16.98 3.20
N TYR A 93 5.07 -17.44 1.94
CA TYR A 93 4.04 -18.34 1.46
C TYR A 93 4.03 -19.68 2.22
N ASP A 94 5.21 -20.22 2.56
CA ASP A 94 5.31 -21.47 3.32
C ASP A 94 4.74 -21.37 4.75
N VAL A 95 4.83 -20.18 5.36
CA VAL A 95 4.30 -19.92 6.70
C VAL A 95 2.83 -19.47 6.65
N PHE A 96 2.53 -18.41 5.90
CA PHE A 96 1.23 -17.74 5.89
C PHE A 96 0.24 -18.31 4.87
N ARG A 97 0.70 -19.12 3.90
CA ARG A 97 -0.12 -19.82 2.89
C ARG A 97 -1.05 -18.89 2.09
N GLY A 98 -0.61 -17.65 1.84
CA GLY A 98 -1.38 -16.64 1.11
C GLY A 98 -2.64 -16.15 1.83
N LYS A 99 -2.77 -16.38 3.14
CA LYS A 99 -3.95 -15.98 3.92
C LYS A 99 -3.87 -14.55 4.47
N LEU A 100 -2.68 -13.95 4.50
CA LEU A 100 -2.49 -12.51 4.69
C LEU A 100 -2.24 -11.86 3.32
N PRO A 101 -2.74 -10.63 3.07
CA PRO A 101 -2.35 -9.88 1.90
C PRO A 101 -0.82 -9.73 1.83
N MET A 102 -0.26 -9.95 0.65
CA MET A 102 1.18 -9.93 0.42
C MET A 102 1.49 -9.08 -0.81
N CYS A 103 2.43 -8.16 -0.65
CA CYS A 103 2.92 -7.26 -1.67
C CYS A 103 4.31 -7.64 -2.14
N TYR A 104 4.41 -7.95 -3.42
CA TYR A 104 5.69 -8.19 -4.04
C TYR A 104 6.20 -6.89 -4.66
N LEU A 105 7.30 -6.39 -4.11
CA LEU A 105 7.90 -5.11 -4.49
C LEU A 105 8.79 -5.30 -5.71
N LEU A 106 8.72 -4.37 -6.66
CA LEU A 106 9.49 -4.43 -7.90
C LEU A 106 10.48 -3.27 -8.02
N TRP A 107 11.73 -3.61 -8.30
CA TRP A 107 12.81 -2.70 -8.64
C TRP A 107 13.55 -3.20 -9.90
N VAL A 108 14.16 -2.30 -10.67
CA VAL A 108 14.99 -2.64 -11.85
C VAL A 108 16.32 -1.91 -11.76
N SER A 109 17.41 -2.57 -12.14
CA SER A 109 18.72 -1.93 -12.30
C SER A 109 19.50 -2.54 -13.46
N ASP A 110 20.56 -1.85 -13.89
CA ASP A 110 21.48 -2.31 -14.92
C ASP A 110 22.94 -2.18 -14.43
N PRO A 111 23.66 -3.29 -14.21
CA PRO A 111 23.20 -4.68 -14.31
C PRO A 111 22.27 -5.07 -13.16
N PRO A 112 21.35 -6.04 -13.33
CA PRO A 112 20.39 -6.42 -12.30
C PRO A 112 21.08 -7.08 -11.09
N TYR A 113 20.65 -6.72 -9.88
CA TYR A 113 20.99 -7.41 -8.62
C TYR A 113 20.06 -8.60 -8.36
N ALA A 114 20.33 -9.33 -7.27
CA ALA A 114 19.68 -10.61 -6.95
C ALA A 114 18.15 -10.54 -6.75
N THR A 115 17.62 -9.36 -6.43
CA THR A 115 16.19 -9.12 -6.20
C THR A 115 15.55 -8.21 -7.26
N ASP A 116 16.32 -7.75 -8.23
CA ASP A 116 15.84 -6.86 -9.26
C ASP A 116 15.16 -7.62 -10.39
N ILE A 117 14.20 -6.98 -11.04
CA ILE A 117 13.71 -7.46 -12.31
C ILE A 117 14.80 -7.28 -13.37
N ALA A 118 15.09 -8.33 -14.14
CA ALA A 118 16.11 -8.26 -15.19
C ALA A 118 15.60 -7.65 -16.50
N TYR A 119 14.28 -7.67 -16.73
CA TYR A 119 13.66 -7.21 -17.97
C TYR A 119 12.32 -6.53 -17.69
N ASP A 120 12.21 -5.24 -18.01
CA ASP A 120 10.99 -4.43 -17.93
C ASP A 120 10.12 -4.52 -19.20
N THR A 121 10.30 -5.59 -19.99
CA THR A 121 9.45 -5.90 -21.14
C THR A 121 8.09 -6.45 -20.69
N PRO A 122 7.03 -6.39 -21.52
CA PRO A 122 5.73 -6.98 -21.16
C PRO A 122 5.82 -8.46 -20.73
N THR A 123 6.58 -9.28 -21.44
CA THR A 123 6.76 -10.69 -21.08
C THR A 123 7.51 -10.87 -19.77
N GLY A 124 8.57 -10.06 -19.54
CA GLY A 124 9.32 -10.07 -18.29
C GLY A 124 8.42 -9.68 -17.12
N TYR A 125 7.75 -8.53 -17.21
CA TYR A 125 6.85 -8.03 -16.19
C TYR A 125 5.71 -9.02 -15.87
N ALA A 126 5.11 -9.64 -16.90
CA ALA A 126 4.10 -10.70 -16.72
C ALA A 126 4.65 -11.91 -15.95
N ALA A 127 5.90 -12.33 -16.20
CA ALA A 127 6.51 -13.44 -15.50
C ALA A 127 6.69 -13.15 -14.00
N PHE A 128 7.04 -11.91 -13.65
CA PHE A 128 7.14 -11.48 -12.25
C PHE A 128 5.78 -11.40 -11.56
N ILE A 129 4.75 -10.86 -12.23
CA ILE A 129 3.37 -10.89 -11.73
C ILE A 129 2.95 -12.34 -11.47
N LYS A 130 3.17 -13.24 -12.43
CA LYS A 130 2.79 -14.65 -12.31
C LYS A 130 3.54 -15.34 -11.17
N TRP A 131 4.84 -15.09 -11.04
CA TRP A 131 5.62 -15.59 -9.92
C TRP A 131 5.05 -15.12 -8.58
N ALA A 132 4.76 -13.82 -8.46
CA ALA A 132 4.18 -13.25 -7.25
C ALA A 132 2.85 -13.94 -6.87
N GLN A 133 1.96 -14.14 -7.85
CA GLN A 133 0.69 -14.85 -7.66
C GLN A 133 0.88 -16.31 -7.24
N ASP A 134 1.85 -17.02 -7.84
CA ASP A 134 2.14 -18.42 -7.51
C ASP A 134 2.58 -18.61 -6.05
N TYR A 135 3.15 -17.57 -5.46
CA TYR A 135 3.53 -17.52 -4.05
C TYR A 135 2.60 -16.62 -3.21
N GLY A 136 1.34 -16.49 -3.63
CA GLY A 136 0.26 -15.94 -2.81
C GLY A 136 0.29 -14.42 -2.62
N ALA A 137 1.10 -13.68 -3.39
CA ALA A 137 0.98 -12.23 -3.44
C ALA A 137 -0.37 -11.84 -4.06
N THR A 138 -0.98 -10.81 -3.50
CA THR A 138 -2.22 -10.19 -3.99
C THR A 138 -2.02 -8.74 -4.40
N ILE A 139 -0.85 -8.19 -4.10
CA ILE A 139 -0.46 -6.81 -4.37
C ILE A 139 0.90 -6.83 -5.09
N ILE A 140 1.07 -5.96 -6.08
CA ILE A 140 2.37 -5.60 -6.65
C ILE A 140 2.69 -4.18 -6.21
N GLY A 141 3.91 -3.96 -5.74
CA GLY A 141 4.38 -2.62 -5.37
C GLY A 141 5.52 -2.18 -6.28
N PRO A 142 5.25 -1.52 -7.41
CA PRO A 142 6.30 -1.09 -8.33
C PRO A 142 6.97 0.22 -7.92
N ALA A 143 8.27 0.35 -8.21
CA ALA A 143 8.97 1.63 -8.13
C ALA A 143 8.37 2.68 -9.08
N ILE A 144 8.42 3.95 -8.68
CA ILE A 144 7.97 5.09 -9.49
C ILE A 144 9.12 6.05 -9.76
N SER A 145 9.17 6.57 -10.99
CA SER A 145 10.16 7.58 -11.35
C SER A 145 9.75 9.00 -10.96
N GLY A 146 10.74 9.90 -11.01
CA GLY A 146 10.59 11.35 -10.85
C GLY A 146 11.26 11.89 -9.60
N GLU A 147 11.41 13.21 -9.58
CA GLU A 147 11.99 13.96 -8.47
C GLU A 147 11.13 13.81 -7.18
N PRO A 148 11.78 13.71 -6.00
CA PRO A 148 13.21 13.92 -5.74
C PRO A 148 14.07 12.65 -5.77
N ASN A 149 13.47 11.47 -5.77
CA ASN A 149 14.21 10.22 -5.56
C ASN A 149 14.82 9.65 -6.85
N ASN A 150 14.25 9.98 -8.00
CA ASN A 150 14.70 9.52 -9.32
C ASN A 150 14.87 7.99 -9.40
N TYR A 151 13.97 7.25 -8.76
CA TYR A 151 13.92 5.80 -8.88
C TYR A 151 13.57 5.38 -10.33
N PRO A 152 13.84 4.12 -10.69
CA PRO A 152 13.39 3.57 -11.95
C PRO A 152 11.87 3.66 -12.12
N GLU A 153 11.41 3.77 -13.36
CA GLU A 153 9.98 3.70 -13.68
C GLU A 153 9.54 2.24 -13.83
N MET A 154 8.66 1.79 -12.95
CA MET A 154 8.07 0.46 -13.03
C MET A 154 6.53 0.47 -12.95
N ASN A 155 5.92 1.65 -13.01
CA ASN A 155 4.48 1.85 -12.94
C ASN A 155 3.98 2.71 -14.12
N ASN A 156 4.53 2.51 -15.32
CA ASN A 156 3.94 3.06 -16.54
C ASN A 156 2.48 2.62 -16.70
N PRO A 157 1.64 3.35 -17.46
CA PRO A 157 0.25 2.99 -17.68
C PRO A 157 0.01 1.53 -18.08
N TRP A 158 0.84 0.98 -18.97
CA TRP A 158 0.74 -0.42 -19.39
C TRP A 158 1.12 -1.41 -18.27
N GLN A 159 2.07 -1.04 -17.40
CA GLN A 159 2.47 -1.86 -16.24
C GLN A 159 1.36 -1.88 -15.18
N ALA A 160 0.80 -0.71 -14.84
CA ALA A 160 -0.35 -0.58 -13.95
C ALA A 160 -1.57 -1.37 -14.49
N TYR A 161 -1.82 -1.28 -15.81
CA TYR A 161 -2.85 -2.05 -16.47
C TYR A 161 -2.62 -3.56 -16.35
N MET A 162 -1.39 -4.04 -16.56
CA MET A 162 -1.06 -5.46 -16.43
C MET A 162 -1.26 -5.98 -15.00
N ILE A 163 -0.89 -5.20 -13.98
CA ILE A 163 -1.15 -5.54 -12.57
C ILE A 163 -2.65 -5.64 -12.33
N ARG A 164 -3.43 -4.64 -12.74
CA ARG A 164 -4.89 -4.66 -12.53
C ARG A 164 -5.54 -5.82 -13.28
N LYS A 165 -5.10 -6.10 -14.51
CA LYS A 165 -5.62 -7.17 -15.36
C LYS A 165 -5.31 -8.56 -14.84
N SER A 166 -4.26 -8.73 -14.03
CA SER A 166 -4.00 -9.99 -13.32
C SER A 166 -4.90 -10.19 -12.09
N GLY A 167 -5.72 -9.19 -11.74
CA GLY A 167 -6.57 -9.19 -10.55
C GLY A 167 -5.85 -8.77 -9.27
N MET A 168 -4.62 -8.25 -9.38
CA MET A 168 -3.83 -7.78 -8.25
C MET A 168 -4.06 -6.29 -7.97
N LEU A 169 -3.86 -5.90 -6.72
CA LEU A 169 -3.77 -4.51 -6.29
C LEU A 169 -2.43 -3.90 -6.72
N ASN A 170 -2.44 -2.61 -7.08
CA ASN A 170 -1.22 -1.88 -7.46
C ASN A 170 -0.84 -0.83 -6.41
N HIS A 171 0.25 -1.05 -5.66
CA HIS A 171 0.71 -0.19 -4.57
C HIS A 171 2.10 0.42 -4.86
N PRO A 172 2.23 1.35 -5.81
CA PRO A 172 3.51 1.98 -6.16
C PRO A 172 4.23 2.69 -5.02
N TYR A 173 5.55 2.85 -5.15
CA TYR A 173 6.41 3.53 -4.17
C TYR A 173 7.60 4.28 -4.81
N SER A 174 8.21 5.29 -4.20
CA SER A 174 7.73 6.08 -3.05
C SER A 174 7.31 7.46 -3.51
N PHE A 175 6.19 7.95 -2.99
CA PHE A 175 5.67 9.27 -3.29
C PHE A 175 6.23 10.29 -2.30
N ASP A 176 6.88 11.31 -2.85
CA ASP A 176 7.57 12.37 -2.10
C ASP A 176 7.18 13.77 -2.56
N SER A 177 6.50 13.88 -3.70
CA SER A 177 6.04 15.15 -4.25
C SER A 177 4.58 15.12 -4.74
N TYR A 178 3.96 16.30 -4.76
CA TYR A 178 2.61 16.48 -5.29
C TYR A 178 2.55 16.14 -6.77
N ALA A 179 3.66 16.39 -7.50
CA ALA A 179 3.80 16.06 -8.91
C ALA A 179 3.73 14.53 -9.15
N GLN A 180 4.44 13.74 -8.34
CA GLN A 180 4.39 12.27 -8.43
C GLN A 180 2.97 11.77 -8.17
N ILE A 181 2.32 12.15 -7.06
CA ILE A 181 0.97 11.64 -6.77
C ILE A 181 -0.04 12.08 -7.83
N SER A 182 0.06 13.31 -8.34
CA SER A 182 -0.77 13.81 -9.44
C SER A 182 -0.59 13.00 -10.72
N LYS A 183 0.66 12.63 -11.07
CA LYS A 183 0.96 11.82 -12.26
C LYS A 183 0.25 10.46 -12.18
N TYR A 184 0.43 9.71 -11.09
CA TYR A 184 -0.08 8.34 -10.97
C TYR A 184 -1.57 8.27 -10.60
N MET A 185 -2.16 9.34 -10.08
CA MET A 185 -3.63 9.50 -9.96
C MET A 185 -4.31 9.89 -11.29
N GLY A 186 -3.56 9.98 -12.38
CA GLY A 186 -4.12 10.16 -13.72
C GLY A 186 -4.33 11.61 -14.16
N MET A 187 -4.03 12.60 -13.30
CA MET A 187 -4.27 14.01 -13.62
C MET A 187 -3.52 14.49 -14.86
N TRP A 188 -2.35 13.94 -15.14
CA TRP A 188 -1.56 14.29 -16.33
C TRP A 188 -2.20 13.79 -17.64
N ASN A 189 -3.18 12.91 -17.54
CA ASN A 189 -3.99 12.41 -18.65
C ASN A 189 -5.46 12.89 -18.56
N TYR A 190 -5.74 13.91 -17.75
CA TYR A 190 -7.10 14.46 -17.60
C TYR A 190 -7.68 14.86 -18.96
N GLY A 191 -8.91 14.43 -19.24
CA GLY A 191 -9.61 14.70 -20.50
C GLY A 191 -9.12 13.91 -21.71
N ASN A 192 -8.05 13.12 -21.60
CA ASN A 192 -7.54 12.28 -22.69
C ASN A 192 -8.00 10.83 -22.48
N ALA A 193 -8.55 10.21 -23.53
CA ALA A 193 -8.80 8.77 -23.55
C ALA A 193 -7.48 8.01 -23.66
N THR A 194 -7.37 6.89 -22.95
CA THR A 194 -6.22 5.98 -23.01
C THR A 194 -6.65 4.58 -23.43
N GLU A 195 -5.74 3.78 -23.96
CA GLU A 195 -6.01 2.39 -24.32
C GLU A 195 -6.23 1.46 -23.11
N PHE A 196 -6.05 1.99 -21.88
CA PHE A 196 -6.18 1.26 -20.61
C PHE A 196 -7.44 1.64 -19.82
N ASP A 197 -8.28 2.51 -20.39
CA ASP A 197 -9.43 3.11 -19.70
C ASP A 197 -10.48 2.07 -19.31
N ASP A 198 -10.54 0.91 -19.97
CA ASP A 198 -11.45 -0.19 -19.65
C ASP A 198 -11.27 -0.73 -18.22
N LEU A 199 -10.05 -0.65 -17.67
CA LEU A 199 -9.76 -1.10 -16.30
C LEU A 199 -9.30 0.03 -15.36
N LEU A 200 -8.71 1.09 -15.89
CA LEU A 200 -8.07 2.12 -15.06
C LEU A 200 -8.87 3.41 -14.94
N ARG A 201 -9.79 3.71 -15.87
CA ARG A 201 -10.57 4.95 -15.78
C ARG A 201 -11.66 4.81 -14.73
N LEU A 202 -11.65 5.70 -13.76
CA LEU A 202 -12.63 5.78 -12.69
C LEU A 202 -13.31 7.15 -12.70
N HIS A 203 -14.62 7.13 -12.47
CA HIS A 203 -15.39 8.31 -12.13
C HIS A 203 -15.20 8.62 -10.65
N ILE A 204 -14.73 9.81 -10.32
CA ILE A 204 -14.41 10.28 -8.98
C ILE A 204 -15.39 11.40 -8.62
N PRO A 205 -16.42 11.13 -7.81
CA PRO A 205 -17.35 12.14 -7.36
C PRO A 205 -16.67 13.18 -6.47
N ALA A 206 -17.01 14.45 -6.63
CA ALA A 206 -16.59 15.49 -5.71
C ALA A 206 -17.23 15.30 -4.32
N THR A 207 -16.55 15.80 -3.30
CA THR A 207 -17.03 15.85 -1.92
C THR A 207 -17.14 17.31 -1.46
N ALA A 208 -17.67 17.54 -0.26
CA ALA A 208 -17.70 18.86 0.35
C ALA A 208 -16.29 19.46 0.60
N TYR A 209 -15.24 18.62 0.53
CA TYR A 209 -13.85 19.00 0.78
C TYR A 209 -13.01 19.05 -0.50
N SER A 210 -13.57 18.62 -1.63
CA SER A 210 -12.89 18.66 -2.92
C SER A 210 -12.71 20.10 -3.40
N LYS A 211 -11.55 20.37 -3.99
CA LYS A 211 -11.22 21.66 -4.64
C LYS A 211 -11.55 21.67 -6.14
N VAL A 212 -11.91 20.52 -6.66
CA VAL A 212 -12.30 20.28 -8.05
C VAL A 212 -13.66 19.57 -8.08
N GLY A 213 -14.39 19.70 -9.19
CA GLY A 213 -15.66 18.99 -9.40
C GLY A 213 -15.43 17.50 -9.67
N ASP A 214 -16.49 16.81 -10.09
CA ASP A 214 -16.40 15.40 -10.51
C ASP A 214 -15.34 15.23 -11.61
N GLN A 215 -14.63 14.11 -11.58
CA GLN A 215 -13.53 13.84 -12.51
C GLN A 215 -13.60 12.43 -13.06
N ASP A 216 -13.19 12.24 -14.31
CA ASP A 216 -12.93 10.91 -14.87
C ASP A 216 -11.42 10.78 -15.13
N LEU A 217 -10.74 9.94 -14.34
CA LEU A 217 -9.28 9.84 -14.33
C LEU A 217 -8.82 8.41 -14.56
N PRO A 218 -7.77 8.17 -15.39
CA PRO A 218 -7.10 6.88 -15.43
C PRO A 218 -6.20 6.73 -14.20
N VAL A 219 -6.70 6.04 -13.17
CA VAL A 219 -6.01 5.89 -11.88
C VAL A 219 -5.05 4.69 -11.96
N TYR A 220 -3.76 4.97 -11.86
CA TYR A 220 -2.68 3.98 -12.03
C TYR A 220 -2.23 3.34 -10.71
N MET A 221 -3.06 3.39 -9.66
CA MET A 221 -2.76 2.78 -8.36
C MET A 221 -4.02 2.52 -7.52
N ASP A 222 -3.91 1.61 -6.56
CA ASP A 222 -4.93 1.26 -5.56
C ASP A 222 -4.51 1.65 -4.13
N GLY A 223 -3.20 1.77 -3.93
CA GLY A 223 -2.56 2.26 -2.70
C GLY A 223 -1.23 2.92 -3.06
N SER A 224 -0.57 3.53 -2.07
CA SER A 224 0.71 4.21 -2.31
C SER A 224 1.57 4.17 -1.06
N PHE A 225 2.86 3.87 -1.22
CA PHE A 225 3.86 4.11 -0.17
C PHE A 225 4.38 5.54 -0.31
N THR A 226 4.32 6.31 0.77
CA THR A 226 4.65 7.74 0.75
C THR A 226 5.53 8.08 1.94
N ASN A 227 6.51 8.95 1.72
CA ASN A 227 7.28 9.55 2.81
C ASN A 227 6.62 10.86 3.29
N ARG A 228 5.57 11.32 2.60
CA ARG A 228 4.87 12.59 2.82
C ARG A 228 3.38 12.34 3.00
N SER A 229 3.03 11.60 4.05
CA SER A 229 1.65 11.21 4.36
C SER A 229 0.69 12.40 4.41
N GLU A 230 1.12 13.52 4.99
CA GLU A 230 0.35 14.76 5.06
C GLU A 230 0.03 15.30 3.65
N MET A 231 1.00 15.27 2.74
CA MET A 231 0.82 15.72 1.36
C MET A 231 -0.10 14.77 0.59
N SER A 232 0.13 13.47 0.69
CA SER A 232 -0.68 12.46 0.00
C SER A 232 -2.14 12.49 0.48
N LEU A 233 -2.38 12.65 1.79
CA LEU A 233 -3.72 12.79 2.35
C LEU A 233 -4.41 14.07 1.86
N ARG A 234 -3.71 15.21 1.86
CA ARG A 234 -4.23 16.48 1.32
C ARG A 234 -4.64 16.32 -0.14
N TYR A 235 -3.78 15.73 -0.97
CA TYR A 235 -4.10 15.45 -2.37
C TYR A 235 -5.39 14.62 -2.51
N MET A 236 -5.51 13.53 -1.75
CA MET A 236 -6.68 12.64 -1.84
C MET A 236 -7.98 13.36 -1.45
N ILE A 237 -7.94 14.24 -0.45
CA ILE A 237 -9.12 15.02 -0.01
C ILE A 237 -9.51 16.04 -1.08
N GLU A 238 -8.53 16.81 -1.55
CA GLU A 238 -8.74 17.88 -2.54
C GLU A 238 -9.29 17.36 -3.87
N ASN A 239 -8.97 16.10 -4.23
CA ASN A 239 -9.35 15.49 -5.49
C ASN A 239 -10.49 14.46 -5.36
N GLY A 240 -11.12 14.33 -4.19
CA GLY A 240 -12.31 13.49 -3.99
C GLY A 240 -12.06 12.00 -3.72
N PHE A 241 -10.80 11.58 -3.59
CA PHE A 241 -10.41 10.19 -3.26
C PHE A 241 -10.53 9.84 -1.76
N ARG A 242 -10.79 10.82 -0.91
CA ARG A 242 -11.01 10.65 0.53
C ARG A 242 -12.22 11.45 0.98
N CYS A 243 -12.84 11.03 2.08
CA CYS A 243 -14.08 11.61 2.60
C CYS A 243 -15.25 11.44 1.61
N ASN A 244 -15.28 10.30 0.92
CA ASN A 244 -16.21 10.01 -0.16
C ASN A 244 -16.93 8.67 0.09
N ALA A 245 -18.27 8.68 0.03
CA ALA A 245 -19.09 7.48 0.19
C ALA A 245 -19.27 6.68 -1.11
N ASN A 246 -18.93 7.29 -2.26
CA ASN A 246 -19.34 6.84 -3.58
C ASN A 246 -18.17 6.53 -4.51
N LEU A 247 -16.96 6.31 -3.97
CA LEU A 247 -15.81 5.95 -4.82
C LEU A 247 -16.06 4.58 -5.47
N PRO A 248 -15.92 4.41 -6.79
CA PRO A 248 -16.05 3.11 -7.42
C PRO A 248 -15.04 2.11 -6.86
N ASN A 249 -15.48 0.86 -6.67
CA ASN A 249 -14.57 -0.22 -6.30
C ASN A 249 -14.06 -0.92 -7.59
N PRO A 250 -12.77 -0.73 -7.96
CA PRO A 250 -12.24 -1.30 -9.20
C PRO A 250 -12.18 -2.83 -9.23
N PHE A 251 -12.26 -3.51 -8.07
CA PHE A 251 -12.24 -4.97 -7.96
C PHE A 251 -13.62 -5.59 -7.81
N HIS A 252 -14.64 -4.76 -7.55
CA HIS A 252 -16.03 -5.19 -7.45
C HIS A 252 -16.91 -4.24 -8.27
N PRO A 253 -16.95 -4.40 -9.61
CA PRO A 253 -17.71 -3.54 -10.50
C PRO A 253 -19.16 -3.38 -10.05
N GLY A 254 -19.64 -2.14 -10.04
CA GLY A 254 -20.97 -1.77 -9.56
C GLY A 254 -21.08 -1.60 -8.04
N LYS A 255 -20.01 -1.85 -7.28
CA LYS A 255 -19.93 -1.50 -5.86
C LYS A 255 -19.09 -0.25 -5.65
N THR A 256 -19.32 0.41 -4.52
CA THR A 256 -18.51 1.54 -4.06
C THR A 256 -17.68 1.17 -2.84
N PHE A 257 -16.65 1.97 -2.59
CA PHE A 257 -15.88 2.01 -1.36
C PHE A 257 -16.27 3.27 -0.59
N ASP A 258 -16.77 3.09 0.62
CA ASP A 258 -17.13 4.19 1.51
C ASP A 258 -15.96 4.52 2.45
N ASN A 259 -15.38 5.70 2.28
CA ASN A 259 -14.44 6.30 3.21
C ASN A 259 -14.90 7.69 3.69
N SER A 260 -16.20 7.95 3.68
CA SER A 260 -16.80 9.22 4.09
C SER A 260 -16.47 9.61 5.54
N GLN A 261 -16.26 8.62 6.41
CA GLN A 261 -15.84 8.83 7.80
C GLN A 261 -14.34 9.15 7.95
N ALA A 262 -13.56 9.13 6.87
CA ALA A 262 -12.15 9.46 6.96
C ALA A 262 -11.96 10.92 7.39
N PRO A 263 -10.98 11.23 8.27
CA PRO A 263 -10.65 12.60 8.62
C PRO A 263 -10.34 13.44 7.37
N HIS A 264 -10.96 14.63 7.32
CA HIS A 264 -10.79 15.65 6.27
C HIS A 264 -9.74 16.69 6.64
N GLU A 265 -9.37 16.80 7.92
CA GLU A 265 -8.29 17.65 8.37
C GLU A 265 -6.98 16.86 8.37
N VAL A 266 -5.93 17.48 7.82
CA VAL A 266 -4.58 16.93 7.82
C VAL A 266 -3.69 17.85 8.66
N PRO A 267 -3.26 17.40 9.85
CA PRO A 267 -2.39 18.18 10.72
C PRO A 267 -1.13 18.65 9.99
N ASP A 268 -0.59 19.79 10.39
CA ASP A 268 0.73 20.18 9.93
C ASP A 268 1.78 19.21 10.49
N ALA A 269 2.69 18.76 9.63
CA ALA A 269 3.68 17.76 10.01
C ALA A 269 4.71 18.33 11.00
N VAL A 270 5.12 19.59 10.84
CA VAL A 270 6.08 20.24 11.73
C VAL A 270 5.43 20.49 13.08
N GLU A 271 4.23 21.08 13.11
CA GLU A 271 3.51 21.30 14.37
C GLU A 271 3.22 19.97 15.09
N THR A 272 2.96 18.89 14.34
CA THR A 272 2.77 17.56 14.91
C THR A 272 4.04 17.05 15.58
N LEU A 273 5.20 17.18 14.91
CA LEU A 273 6.49 16.76 15.48
C LEU A 273 6.85 17.59 16.71
N GLU A 274 6.70 18.92 16.65
CA GLU A 274 6.94 19.81 17.78
C GLU A 274 6.06 19.46 19.00
N ARG A 275 4.78 19.17 18.76
CA ARG A 275 3.85 18.71 19.81
C ARG A 275 4.26 17.36 20.42
N LEU A 276 4.82 16.47 19.60
CA LEU A 276 5.34 15.16 20.03
C LEU A 276 6.71 15.27 20.73
N GLY A 277 7.36 16.44 20.69
CA GLY A 277 8.66 16.68 21.30
C GLY A 277 9.86 16.25 20.44
N TYR A 278 9.69 16.17 19.12
CA TYR A 278 10.76 15.93 18.13
C TYR A 278 11.33 17.22 17.55
#